data_AF-A0A1J3K751-F1
#
_entry.id   AF-A0A1J3K751-F1
#
_cell.length_a   1.000
_cell.length_b   1.000
_cell.length_c   1.000
_cell.angle_alpha   90.00
_cell.angle_beta   90.00
_cell.angle_gamma   90.00
#
_symmetry.space_group_name_H-M   'P 1'
#
loop_
_entity.id
_entity.type
_entity.pdbx_description
1 polymer ?
#
loop_
_entity_poly.entity_id
_entity_poly.type
_entity_poly.pdbx_seq_one_letter_code
_entity_poly.pdbx_strand_id
1 'polypeptide(L)'
;IADKYLKVNFSSLVEARINLRMSEEQTRNSHEGYKMVGNATGFVVGICNVKILYLYANTLEVLTYCCAAIPVFNNLTHLTVESKPDIGWQSLPGLLK
;
A
#
# COMPACT_ATOMS: atom_id res chain seq x y z
N ILE A 1 -17.12 16.04 -5.57
CA ILE A 1 -17.88 14.90 -4.95
C ILE A 1 -17.01 14.13 -3.93
N ALA A 2 -15.68 14.14 -4.02
CA ALA A 2 -14.81 13.64 -2.95
C ALA A 2 -14.76 14.56 -1.71
N ASP A 3 -14.85 15.89 -1.91
CA ASP A 3 -14.68 16.90 -0.85
C ASP A 3 -15.84 16.98 0.16
N LYS A 4 -16.90 16.18 -0.07
CA LYS A 4 -18.06 16.08 0.83
C LYS A 4 -17.87 15.04 1.94
N TYR A 5 -16.84 14.20 1.83
CA TYR A 5 -16.55 13.18 2.84
C TYR A 5 -15.56 13.74 3.87
N LEU A 6 -15.85 13.49 5.15
CA LEU A 6 -14.90 13.78 6.22
C LEU A 6 -13.60 13.04 5.94
N LYS A 7 -12.48 13.76 6.02
CA LYS A 7 -11.15 13.16 5.96
C LYS A 7 -10.99 12.28 7.20
N VAL A 8 -11.24 10.99 7.04
CA VAL A 8 -11.20 10.04 8.14
C VAL A 8 -9.74 9.85 8.55
N ASN A 9 -9.46 10.06 9.84
CA ASN A 9 -8.16 9.73 10.43
C ASN A 9 -8.18 8.26 10.84
N PHE A 10 -7.32 7.45 10.23
CA PHE A 10 -7.21 6.02 10.53
C PHE A 10 -6.26 5.71 11.70
N SER A 11 -5.83 6.73 12.46
CA SER A 11 -4.89 6.57 13.58
C SER A 11 -5.36 5.60 14.67
N SER A 12 -6.67 5.36 14.79
CA SER A 12 -7.27 4.46 15.78
C SER A 12 -7.48 3.03 15.26
N LEU A 13 -7.19 2.75 13.98
CA LEU A 13 -7.34 1.40 13.44
C LEU A 13 -6.33 0.44 14.09
N VAL A 14 -6.83 -0.72 14.51
CA VAL A 14 -6.00 -1.80 15.07
C VAL A 14 -5.60 -2.80 13.98
N GLU A 15 -6.55 -3.16 13.10
CA GLU A 15 -6.37 -4.09 12.01
C GLU A 15 -6.74 -3.44 10.68
N ALA A 16 -5.96 -3.74 9.64
CA ALA A 16 -6.29 -3.40 8.27
C ALA A 16 -6.06 -4.59 7.33
N ARG A 17 -7.01 -4.81 6.42
CA ARG A 17 -6.91 -5.79 5.33
C ARG A 17 -7.07 -5.04 4.02
N ILE A 18 -5.98 -4.89 3.26
CA ILE A 18 -5.93 -3.96 2.14
C ILE A 18 -5.76 -4.73 0.83
N ASN A 19 -6.75 -4.59 -0.05
CA ASN A 19 -6.72 -5.06 -1.43
C ASN A 19 -6.83 -3.87 -2.39
N LEU A 20 -5.69 -3.26 -2.72
CA LEU A 20 -5.57 -2.25 -3.74
C LEU A 20 -4.99 -2.86 -5.02
N ARG A 21 -5.45 -2.35 -6.16
CA ARG A 21 -4.99 -2.76 -7.49
C ARG A 21 -4.79 -1.53 -8.36
N MET A 22 -3.73 -1.53 -9.15
CA MET A 22 -3.54 -0.55 -10.22
C MET A 22 -4.59 -0.76 -11.32
N SER A 23 -4.95 0.31 -12.04
CA SER A 23 -5.71 0.15 -13.28
C SER A 23 -4.87 -0.53 -14.36
N GLU A 24 -5.51 -1.02 -15.42
CA GLU A 24 -4.80 -1.62 -16.57
C GLU A 24 -3.81 -0.63 -17.21
N GLU A 25 -4.21 0.63 -17.33
CA GLU A 25 -3.35 1.71 -17.83
C GLU A 25 -2.12 1.92 -16.94
N GLN A 26 -2.32 1.98 -15.62
CA GLN A 26 -1.23 2.13 -14.65
C GLN A 26 -0.27 0.94 -14.69
N THR A 27 -0.81 -0.27 -14.82
CA THR A 27 -0.02 -1.51 -14.93
C THR A 27 0.83 -1.51 -16.19
N ARG A 28 0.26 -1.13 -17.34
CA ARG A 28 1.04 -1.02 -18.59
C ARG A 28 2.16 0.00 -18.46
N ASN A 29 1.88 1.15 -17.86
CA ASN A 29 2.85 2.23 -17.70
C ASN A 29 3.98 1.91 -16.70
N SER A 30 3.77 1.03 -15.72
CA SER A 30 4.79 0.69 -14.71
C SER A 30 5.89 -0.22 -15.29
N HIS A 31 5.57 -1.02 -16.30
CA HIS A 31 6.52 -1.93 -16.98
C HIS A 31 7.39 -1.23 -18.03
N GLU A 32 7.03 -0.02 -18.48
CA GLU A 32 7.78 0.76 -19.48
C GLU A 32 8.93 1.61 -18.88
N GLY A 33 9.21 1.41 -17.59
CA GLY A 33 10.26 2.09 -16.82
C GLY A 33 9.68 2.58 -15.49
N TYR A 34 10.46 2.48 -14.40
CA TYR A 34 10.08 2.79 -13.01
C TYR A 34 9.62 4.24 -12.80
N LYS A 35 8.45 4.59 -13.34
CA LYS A 35 7.74 5.84 -13.11
C LYS A 35 6.60 5.54 -12.15
N MET A 36 6.41 6.43 -11.20
CA MET A 36 5.22 6.43 -10.36
C MET A 36 3.97 6.56 -11.25
N VAL A 37 3.06 5.59 -11.17
CA VAL A 37 1.85 5.52 -12.01
C VAL A 37 0.58 5.94 -11.27
N GLY A 38 0.69 6.25 -9.98
CA GLY A 38 -0.42 6.70 -9.14
C GLY A 38 0.08 7.34 -7.85
N ASN A 39 -0.83 7.75 -6.96
CA ASN A 39 -0.46 8.27 -5.66
C ASN A 39 -1.35 7.68 -4.55
N ALA A 40 -0.85 6.63 -3.91
CA ALA A 40 -1.44 6.00 -2.73
C ALA A 40 -0.74 6.42 -1.43
N THR A 41 0.29 7.28 -1.48
CA THR A 41 1.14 7.65 -0.34
C THR A 41 0.32 8.11 0.87
N GLY A 42 -0.66 9.01 0.67
CA GLY A 42 -1.48 9.52 1.75
C GLY A 42 -2.36 8.46 2.42
N PHE A 43 -2.82 7.47 1.65
CA PHE A 43 -3.59 6.34 2.18
C PHE A 43 -2.70 5.44 3.06
N VAL A 44 -1.51 5.08 2.57
CA VAL A 44 -0.58 4.21 3.31
C VAL A 44 -0.08 4.88 4.59
N VAL A 45 0.20 6.19 4.55
CA VAL A 45 0.50 6.99 5.75
C VAL A 45 -0.67 7.01 6.72
N GLY A 46 -1.91 7.08 6.24
CA GLY A 46 -3.08 7.06 7.11
C GLY A 46 -3.18 5.79 7.94
N ILE A 47 -2.80 4.63 7.38
CA ILE A 47 -2.94 3.32 8.03
C ILE A 47 -1.66 2.83 8.71
N CYS A 48 -0.56 3.58 8.73
CA CYS A 48 0.72 3.08 9.26
C CYS A 48 0.73 2.79 10.78
N ASN A 49 -0.32 3.20 11.50
CA ASN A 49 -0.46 2.97 12.94
C ASN A 49 -1.06 1.61 13.31
N VAL A 50 -1.49 0.80 12.35
CA VAL A 50 -2.13 -0.51 12.64
C VAL A 50 -1.18 -1.49 13.32
N LYS A 51 -1.76 -2.41 14.08
CA LYS A 51 -1.04 -3.51 14.75
C LYS A 51 -1.05 -4.80 13.93
N ILE A 52 -2.11 -5.00 13.15
CA ILE A 52 -2.33 -6.18 12.31
C ILE A 52 -2.56 -5.70 10.89
N LEU A 53 -1.72 -6.15 9.95
CA LEU A 53 -1.83 -5.79 8.55
C LEU A 53 -1.91 -7.05 7.69
N TYR A 54 -2.93 -7.14 6.85
CA TYR A 54 -3.01 -8.09 5.76
C TYR A 54 -2.87 -7.36 4.43
N LEU A 55 -1.91 -7.77 3.61
CA LEU A 55 -1.70 -7.26 2.26
C LEU A 55 -2.03 -8.33 1.22
N TYR A 56 -2.92 -8.00 0.30
CA TYR A 56 -3.11 -8.82 -0.91
C TYR A 56 -1.93 -8.62 -1.86
N ALA A 57 -1.65 -9.61 -2.72
CA ALA A 57 -0.47 -9.57 -3.58
C ALA A 57 -0.45 -8.32 -4.48
N ASN A 58 -1.58 -7.98 -5.09
CA ASN A 58 -1.73 -6.78 -5.94
C ASN A 58 -1.39 -5.47 -5.20
N THR A 59 -1.55 -5.45 -3.87
CA THR A 59 -1.24 -4.27 -3.06
C THR A 59 0.26 -4.04 -2.94
N LEU A 60 1.08 -5.10 -3.03
CA LEU A 60 2.54 -4.96 -3.06
C LEU A 60 3.01 -4.13 -4.26
N GLU A 61 2.40 -4.33 -5.43
CA GLU A 61 2.70 -3.54 -6.63
C GLU A 61 2.28 -2.07 -6.45
N VAL A 62 1.11 -1.83 -5.84
CA VAL A 62 0.67 -0.45 -5.52
C VAL A 62 1.65 0.22 -4.55
N LEU A 63 2.18 -0.51 -3.57
CA LEU A 63 3.22 0.01 -2.68
C LEU A 63 4.51 0.34 -3.44
N THR A 64 4.87 -0.45 -4.44
CA THR A 64 6.08 -0.25 -5.25
C THR A 64 5.95 0.88 -6.27
N TYR A 65 4.81 1.01 -6.94
CA TYR A 65 4.64 1.90 -8.11
C TYR A 65 3.74 3.10 -7.87
N CYS A 66 3.03 3.16 -6.73
CA CYS A 66 2.12 4.26 -6.40
C CYS A 66 2.44 4.93 -5.05
N CYS A 67 3.53 4.56 -4.36
CA CYS A 67 3.96 5.24 -3.14
C CYS A 67 5.34 5.87 -3.32
N ALA A 68 5.41 7.20 -3.17
CA ALA A 68 6.69 7.91 -3.25
C ALA A 68 7.63 7.53 -2.09
N ALA A 69 7.03 7.23 -0.94
CA ALA A 69 7.71 6.66 0.21
C ALA A 69 6.73 5.72 0.92
N ILE A 70 7.24 4.56 1.36
CA ILE A 70 6.49 3.63 2.21
C ILE A 70 6.78 4.02 3.66
N PRO A 71 5.77 4.37 4.47
CA PRO A 71 5.98 4.71 5.87
C PRO A 71 6.38 3.46 6.67
N VAL A 72 7.13 3.66 7.74
CA VAL A 72 7.40 2.61 8.73
C VAL A 72 6.15 2.35 9.56
N PHE A 73 5.82 1.08 9.77
CA PHE A 73 4.67 0.67 10.58
C PHE A 73 5.11 0.35 12.02
N ASN A 74 5.39 1.40 12.81
CA ASN A 74 6.00 1.28 14.15
C ASN A 74 5.21 0.41 15.15
N ASN A 75 3.89 0.28 14.96
CA ASN A 75 3.03 -0.49 15.86
C ASN A 75 2.74 -1.92 15.34
N LEU A 76 3.26 -2.29 14.17
CA LEU A 76 2.94 -3.54 13.52
C LEU A 76 3.53 -4.71 14.30
N THR A 77 2.65 -5.63 14.69
CA THR A 77 3.01 -6.85 15.42
C THR A 77 2.73 -8.10 14.59
N HIS A 78 1.81 -8.00 13.63
CA HIS A 78 1.40 -9.11 12.78
C HIS A 78 1.28 -8.61 11.34
N LEU A 79 2.07 -9.20 10.44
CA LEU A 79 1.99 -8.98 9.01
C LEU A 79 1.68 -10.29 8.30
N THR A 80 0.58 -10.30 7.55
CA THR A 80 0.26 -11.37 6.62
C THR A 80 0.29 -10.81 5.20
N VAL A 81 0.93 -11.53 4.29
CA VAL A 81 0.96 -11.13 2.88
C VAL A 81 0.56 -12.30 2.01
N GLU A 82 -0.40 -12.07 1.13
CA GLU A 82 -0.73 -13.00 0.05
C GLU A 82 0.39 -12.96 -0.99
N SER A 83 0.94 -14.13 -1.32
CA SER A 83 1.95 -14.29 -2.36
C SER A 83 1.31 -14.63 -3.71
N LYS A 84 1.85 -14.10 -4.80
CA LYS A 84 1.58 -14.58 -6.16
C LYS A 84 2.90 -14.76 -6.94
N PRO A 85 3.01 -15.78 -7.81
CA PRO A 85 4.26 -16.07 -8.53
C PRO A 85 4.80 -14.91 -9.38
N ASP A 86 3.91 -14.06 -9.88
CA ASP A 86 4.17 -12.93 -10.77
C ASP A 86 4.42 -11.60 -10.04
N ILE A 87 4.23 -11.55 -8.72
CA ILE A 87 4.37 -10.33 -7.92
C ILE A 87 5.55 -10.44 -6.96
N GLY A 88 6.49 -9.51 -7.08
CA GLY A 88 7.68 -9.44 -6.24
C GLY A 88 7.45 -8.78 -4.87
N TRP A 89 8.51 -8.77 -4.07
CA TRP A 89 8.50 -8.33 -2.67
C TRP A 89 9.27 -7.01 -2.44
N GLN A 90 9.49 -6.22 -3.49
CA GLN A 90 10.38 -5.05 -3.46
C GLN A 90 9.97 -4.00 -2.42
N SER A 91 8.67 -3.87 -2.13
CA SER A 91 8.12 -2.95 -1.13
C SER A 91 8.22 -3.47 0.32
N LEU A 92 8.38 -4.79 0.52
CA LEU A 92 8.32 -5.42 1.84
C LEU A 92 9.43 -4.93 2.79
N PRO A 93 10.70 -4.76 2.37
CA PRO A 93 11.73 -4.21 3.26
C PRO A 93 11.41 -2.78 3.75
N GLY A 94 10.64 -2.00 2.99
CA GLY A 94 10.21 -0.66 3.41
C GLY A 94 9.19 -0.67 4.53
N LEU A 95 8.35 -1.72 4.61
CA LEU A 95 7.31 -1.87 5.63
C LEU A 95 7.86 -2.31 7.00
N LEU A 96 8.99 -3.03 7.02
CA LEU A 96 9.53 -3.74 8.18
C LEU A 96 10.76 -3.08 8.82
N LYS A 97 11.10 -1.85 8.42
CA LYS A 97 12.25 -1.12 8.96
C LYS A 97 12.03 -0.61 10.38
#